data_AF-A0A7C6Y0D6-F1
#
_entry.id   AF-A0A7C6Y0D6-F1
#
_cell.length_a   1.000
_cell.length_b   1.000
_cell.length_c   1.000
_cell.angle_alpha   90.00
_cell.angle_beta   90.00
_cell.angle_gamma   90.00
#
_symmetry.space_group_name_H-M   'P 1'
#
loop_
_entity.id
_entity.type
_entity.pdbx_description
1 polymer ?
#
loop_
_entity_poly.entity_id
_entity_poly.type
_entity_poly.pdbx_seq_one_letter_code
_entity_poly.pdbx_strand_id
1 'polypeptide(L)'
;MKKLVGAALLGQSGGPTSVINASAAGVFLESLKQENITEIYGAQHGIKGILEENFYDIRKEDIEELERLKYTPSSAIGSVRYKLADYKKDPTDYNKLLEIFKKY
;
A
#
# COMPACT_ATOMS: atom_id res chain seq x y z
N MET A 1 4.19 -15.59 -22.96
CA MET A 1 4.03 -15.72 -21.50
C MET A 1 2.65 -15.18 -21.12
N LYS A 2 1.97 -15.80 -20.15
CA LYS A 2 0.68 -15.30 -19.66
C LYS A 2 0.91 -13.99 -18.89
N LYS A 3 0.15 -12.92 -19.18
CA LYS A 3 0.22 -11.66 -18.42
C LYS A 3 -0.27 -11.91 -16.98
N LEU A 4 0.47 -11.41 -15.99
CA LEU A 4 0.02 -11.38 -14.60
C LEU A 4 -0.93 -10.19 -14.45
N VAL A 5 -2.11 -10.41 -13.90
CA VAL A 5 -3.18 -9.41 -13.73
C VAL A 5 -3.66 -9.45 -12.28
N GLY A 6 -3.80 -8.31 -11.62
CA GLY A 6 -4.27 -8.25 -10.24
C GLY A 6 -4.25 -6.84 -9.62
N ALA A 7 -4.62 -6.76 -8.35
CA ALA A 7 -4.61 -5.52 -7.58
C ALA A 7 -3.19 -5.13 -7.12
N ALA A 8 -2.96 -3.83 -6.96
CA ALA A 8 -1.77 -3.26 -6.32
C ALA A 8 -2.12 -2.68 -4.95
N LEU A 9 -1.28 -2.95 -3.95
CA LEU A 9 -1.44 -2.44 -2.59
C LEU A 9 -0.11 -1.83 -2.12
N LEU A 10 -0.16 -0.59 -1.64
CA LEU A 10 0.99 0.10 -1.06
C LEU A 10 0.74 0.36 0.43
N GLY A 11 1.67 -0.05 1.29
CA GLY A 11 1.71 0.36 2.69
C GLY A 11 3.06 1.01 3.04
N GLN A 12 3.03 2.08 3.81
CA GLN A 12 4.24 2.73 4.35
C GLN A 12 4.52 2.21 5.78
N SER A 13 5.78 1.90 6.07
CA SER A 13 6.20 1.34 7.36
C SER A 13 7.51 1.95 7.84
N GLY A 14 7.71 2.00 9.15
CA GLY A 14 8.89 2.59 9.78
C GLY A 14 8.76 4.09 10.05
N GLY A 15 9.90 4.77 10.19
CA GLY A 15 9.92 6.23 10.38
C GLY A 15 9.59 6.96 9.08
N PRO A 16 8.63 7.90 9.06
CA PRO A 16 8.38 8.73 7.89
C PRO A 16 9.62 9.54 7.49
N THR A 17 9.78 9.80 6.20
CA THR A 17 10.88 10.63 5.66
C THR A 17 10.32 11.83 4.92
N SER A 18 11.19 12.76 4.50
CA SER A 18 10.78 13.89 3.67
C SER A 18 10.35 13.50 2.24
N VAL A 19 10.62 12.27 1.80
CA VAL A 19 10.46 11.84 0.40
C VAL A 19 9.64 10.56 0.21
N ILE A 20 9.18 9.91 1.28
CA ILE A 20 8.45 8.63 1.17
C ILE A 20 7.14 8.76 0.38
N ASN A 21 6.51 9.93 0.40
CA ASN A 21 5.32 10.20 -0.42
C ASN A 21 5.65 10.36 -1.91
N ALA A 22 6.86 10.75 -2.30
CA ALA A 22 7.27 10.74 -3.70
C ALA A 22 7.36 9.30 -4.24
N SER A 23 7.82 8.35 -3.43
CA SER A 23 7.77 6.93 -3.78
C SER A 23 6.33 6.42 -3.89
N ALA A 24 5.45 6.83 -2.97
CA ALA A 24 4.03 6.47 -3.03
C ALA A 24 3.35 7.02 -4.29
N ALA A 25 3.59 8.30 -4.61
CA ALA A 25 3.12 8.93 -5.85
C ALA A 25 3.57 8.13 -7.08
N GLY A 26 4.85 7.74 -7.14
CA GLY A 26 5.37 6.93 -8.24
C GLY A 26 4.62 5.61 -8.40
N VAL A 27 4.36 4.89 -7.31
CA VAL A 27 3.59 3.63 -7.35
C VAL A 27 2.16 3.87 -7.82
N PHE A 28 1.47 4.85 -7.24
CA PHE A 28 0.06 5.12 -7.55
C PHE A 28 -0.14 5.62 -8.99
N LEU A 29 0.62 6.63 -9.40
CA LEU A 29 0.51 7.24 -10.72
C LEU A 29 0.91 6.27 -11.83
N GLU A 30 1.92 5.42 -11.60
CA GLU A 30 2.28 4.39 -12.57
C GLU A 30 1.23 3.28 -12.61
N SER A 31 0.72 2.85 -11.46
CA SER A 31 -0.31 1.82 -11.39
C SER A 31 -1.58 2.19 -12.15
N LEU A 32 -1.97 3.47 -12.12
CA LEU A 32 -3.12 3.99 -12.88
C LEU A 32 -2.96 3.88 -14.40
N LYS A 33 -1.73 3.72 -14.91
CA LYS A 33 -1.43 3.62 -16.36
C LYS A 33 -1.30 2.19 -16.84
N GLN A 34 -1.25 1.21 -15.93
CA GLN A 34 -0.96 -0.18 -16.26
C GLN A 34 -2.24 -0.98 -16.44
N GLU A 35 -2.51 -1.47 -17.66
CA GLU A 35 -3.70 -2.26 -18.00
C GLU A 35 -3.85 -3.55 -17.16
N ASN A 36 -2.74 -4.08 -16.65
CA ASN A 36 -2.73 -5.31 -15.87
C ASN A 36 -3.02 -5.08 -14.37
N ILE A 37 -3.07 -3.82 -13.91
CA ILE A 37 -3.37 -3.49 -12.52
C ILE A 37 -4.86 -3.15 -12.44
N THR A 38 -5.63 -3.98 -11.74
CA THR A 38 -7.10 -3.90 -11.73
C THR A 38 -7.63 -2.95 -10.67
N GLU A 39 -6.98 -2.92 -9.52
CA GLU A 39 -7.36 -2.14 -8.33
C GLU A 39 -6.10 -1.54 -7.71
N ILE A 40 -6.21 -0.40 -7.03
CA ILE A 40 -5.07 0.30 -6.43
C ILE A 40 -5.44 0.76 -5.03
N TYR A 41 -4.76 0.22 -4.03
CA TYR A 41 -5.05 0.46 -2.62
C TYR A 41 -3.87 1.08 -1.88
N GLY A 42 -4.16 2.06 -1.03
CA GLY A 42 -3.24 2.56 -0.01
C GLY A 42 -3.63 2.02 1.37
N ALA A 43 -2.74 1.31 2.05
CA ALA A 43 -2.99 0.78 3.39
C ALA A 43 -2.80 1.84 4.47
N GLN A 44 -3.89 2.17 5.19
CA GLN A 44 -3.83 3.16 6.27
C GLN A 44 -2.93 2.66 7.41
N HIS A 45 -1.87 3.37 7.76
CA HIS A 45 -0.89 2.92 8.76
C HIS A 45 -0.23 1.56 8.40
N GLY A 46 0.12 1.38 7.13
CA GLY A 46 0.97 0.27 6.68
C GLY A 46 0.40 -1.11 7.00
N ILE A 47 1.25 -2.01 7.50
CA ILE A 47 0.86 -3.42 7.71
C ILE A 47 -0.33 -3.60 8.66
N LYS A 48 -0.53 -2.67 9.60
CA LYS A 48 -1.67 -2.71 10.52
C LYS A 48 -2.98 -2.42 9.77
N GLY A 49 -2.99 -1.43 8.88
CA GLY A 49 -4.12 -1.19 7.99
C GLY A 49 -4.44 -2.37 7.11
N ILE A 50 -3.42 -3.11 6.66
CA ILE A 50 -3.64 -4.36 5.92
C ILE A 50 -4.35 -5.38 6.81
N LEU A 51 -3.84 -5.65 8.02
CA LEU A 51 -4.44 -6.61 8.96
C LEU A 51 -5.85 -6.20 9.42
N GLU A 52 -6.18 -4.91 9.39
CA GLU A 52 -7.49 -4.35 9.74
C GLU A 52 -8.38 -4.10 8.51
N GLU A 53 -7.92 -4.45 7.30
CA GLU A 53 -8.60 -4.27 6.02
C GLU A 53 -9.04 -2.81 5.75
N ASN A 54 -8.21 -1.87 6.18
CA ASN A 54 -8.47 -0.44 6.08
C ASN A 54 -7.66 0.19 4.95
N PHE A 55 -8.34 0.39 3.82
CA PHE A 55 -7.73 0.77 2.55
C PHE A 55 -8.35 2.03 1.96
N TYR A 56 -7.50 2.91 1.45
CA TYR A 56 -7.88 3.98 0.53
C TYR A 56 -7.94 3.41 -0.89
N ASP A 57 -9.06 3.63 -1.60
CA ASP A 57 -9.17 3.32 -3.03
C ASP A 57 -8.59 4.48 -3.84
N ILE A 58 -7.35 4.31 -4.28
CA ILE A 58 -6.54 5.37 -4.89
C ILE A 58 -7.12 5.83 -6.23
N ARG A 59 -7.90 4.99 -6.90
CA ARG A 59 -8.54 5.36 -8.18
C ARG A 59 -9.65 6.40 -8.01
N LYS A 60 -10.07 6.67 -6.77
CA LYS A 60 -11.05 7.71 -6.43
C LYS A 60 -10.39 9.05 -6.08
N GLU A 61 -9.08 9.09 -5.96
CA GLU A 61 -8.32 10.30 -5.66
C GLU A 61 -8.06 11.11 -6.93
N ASP A 62 -7.96 12.43 -6.77
CA ASP A 62 -7.61 13.32 -7.87
C ASP A 62 -6.15 13.13 -8.28
N ILE A 63 -5.88 13.04 -9.59
CA ILE A 63 -4.52 12.89 -10.12
C ILE A 63 -3.59 14.03 -9.64
N GLU A 64 -4.12 15.26 -9.53
CA GLU A 64 -3.36 16.40 -9.02
C GLU A 64 -2.94 16.22 -7.56
N GLU A 65 -3.80 15.66 -6.71
CA GLU A 65 -3.48 15.36 -5.31
C GLU A 65 -2.42 14.26 -5.23
N LEU A 66 -2.51 13.22 -6.06
CA LEU A 66 -1.48 12.18 -6.15
C LEU A 66 -0.13 12.73 -6.63
N GLU A 67 -0.13 13.71 -7.53
CA GLU A 67 1.08 14.43 -7.97
C GLU A 67 1.68 15.29 -6.84
N ARG A 68 0.84 15.97 -6.05
CA ARG A 68 1.28 16.79 -4.91
C ARG A 68 2.04 16.00 -3.84
N LEU A 69 1.76 14.71 -3.68
CA LEU A 69 2.50 13.81 -2.79
C LEU A 69 4.01 13.84 -3.00
N LYS A 70 4.49 14.12 -4.23
CA LYS A 70 5.93 14.25 -4.53
C LYS A 70 6.63 15.35 -3.72
N TYR A 71 5.87 16.34 -3.25
CA TYR A 71 6.36 17.49 -2.51
C TYR A 71 5.84 17.54 -1.06
N THR A 72 5.15 16.49 -0.60
CA THR A 72 4.59 16.40 0.75
C THR A 72 5.51 15.56 1.64
N PRO A 73 6.11 16.10 2.71
CA PRO A 73 6.93 15.31 3.64
C PRO A 73 6.07 14.38 4.51
N SER A 74 6.73 13.54 5.31
CA SER A 74 6.08 12.52 6.16
C SER A 74 5.38 11.44 5.32
N SER A 75 4.52 10.64 5.96
CA SER A 75 3.76 9.55 5.34
C SER A 75 2.29 9.95 5.18
N ALA A 76 1.82 10.18 3.95
CA ALA A 76 0.46 10.65 3.67
C ALA A 76 -0.61 9.60 4.01
N ILE A 77 -0.32 8.31 3.80
CA ILE A 77 -1.22 7.20 4.17
C ILE A 77 -0.95 6.68 5.58
N GLY A 78 -0.15 7.40 6.36
CA GLY A 78 0.30 6.99 7.69
C GLY A 78 1.37 5.91 7.66
N SER A 79 2.10 5.78 8.77
CA SER A 79 3.10 4.73 8.96
C SER A 79 2.85 3.97 10.27
N VAL A 80 3.56 2.87 10.45
CA VAL A 80 3.45 2.01 11.61
C VAL A 80 4.81 1.44 12.01
N ARG A 81 4.97 1.11 13.28
CA ARG A 81 6.14 0.40 13.83
C ARG A 81 5.80 -1.02 14.30
N TYR A 82 4.63 -1.52 13.89
CA TYR A 82 4.19 -2.87 14.20
C TYR A 82 5.12 -3.86 13.51
N LYS A 83 5.78 -4.67 14.31
CA LYS A 83 6.71 -5.68 13.83
C LYS A 83 6.01 -7.02 13.91
N LEU A 84 5.81 -7.64 12.75
CA LEU A 84 5.32 -9.02 12.69
C LEU A 84 6.24 -9.91 13.51
N ALA A 85 5.65 -10.88 14.21
CA ALA A 85 6.42 -11.93 14.85
C ALA A 85 7.26 -12.68 13.81
N ASP A 86 8.28 -13.41 14.27
CA ASP A 86 8.93 -14.37 13.39
C ASP A 86 7.89 -15.43 12.98
N TYR A 87 7.74 -15.66 11.67
CA TYR A 87 6.78 -16.60 11.12
C TYR A 87 6.87 -18.00 11.76
N LYS A 88 8.08 -18.44 12.12
CA LYS A 88 8.29 -19.75 12.76
C LYS A 88 7.79 -19.81 14.20
N LYS A 89 7.66 -18.66 14.86
CA LYS A 89 7.17 -18.55 16.24
C LYS A 89 5.66 -18.34 16.27
N ASP A 90 5.17 -17.46 15.41
CA ASP A 90 3.75 -17.15 15.29
C ASP A 90 3.42 -16.76 13.84
N PRO A 91 2.76 -17.65 13.07
CA PRO A 91 2.39 -17.39 11.68
C PRO A 91 1.05 -16.64 11.54
N THR A 92 0.38 -16.26 12.63
CA THR A 92 -1.00 -15.75 12.63
C THR A 92 -1.18 -14.57 11.68
N ASP A 93 -0.36 -13.53 11.81
CA ASP A 93 -0.47 -12.34 10.95
C ASP A 93 -0.17 -12.67 9.48
N TYR A 94 0.82 -13.52 9.21
CA TYR A 94 1.15 -13.89 7.83
C TYR A 94 0.02 -14.66 7.15
N ASN A 95 -0.60 -15.59 7.86
CA ASN A 95 -1.75 -16.33 7.33
C ASN A 95 -2.91 -15.36 7.05
N LYS A 96 -3.19 -14.43 7.98
CA LYS A 96 -4.21 -13.40 7.79
C LYS A 96 -3.91 -12.51 6.59
N LEU A 97 -2.67 -12.05 6.43
CA LEU A 97 -2.24 -11.25 5.27
C LEU A 97 -2.48 -12.00 3.96
N LEU A 98 -2.14 -13.28 3.88
CA LEU A 98 -2.37 -14.10 2.69
C LEU A 98 -3.86 -14.30 2.38
N GLU A 99 -4.71 -14.42 3.40
CA GLU A 99 -6.16 -14.48 3.21
C GLU A 99 -6.70 -13.15 2.66
N ILE A 100 -6.23 -12.03 3.22
CA ILE A 100 -6.61 -10.69 2.77
C ILE A 100 -6.14 -10.45 1.33
N PHE A 101 -4.90 -10.79 0.98
CA PHE A 101 -4.40 -10.64 -0.40
C PHE A 101 -5.07 -11.54 -1.43
N LYS A 102 -5.76 -12.62 -1.00
CA LYS A 102 -6.58 -13.44 -1.91
C LYS A 102 -8.00 -12.88 -2.06
N LYS A 103 -8.47 -12.15 -1.06
CA LYS A 103 -9.81 -11.54 -1.02
C LYS A 103 -9.90 -10.30 -1.90
N TYR A 104 -8.84 -9.51 -1.95
CA TYR A 104 -8.70 -8.28 -2.76
C TYR A 104 -7.88 -8.54 -4.02
#